data_AF-A0A9E3XFL8-F1
#
_entry.id   AF-A0A9E3XFL8-F1
#
_cell.length_a   1.000
_cell.length_b   1.000
_cell.length_c   1.000
_cell.angle_alpha   90.00
_cell.angle_beta   90.00
_cell.angle_gamma   90.00
#
_symmetry.space_group_name_H-M   'P 1'
#
loop_
_entity.id
_entity.type
_entity.pdbx_description
1 polymer ?
#
loop_
_entity_poly.entity_id
_entity_poly.type
_entity_poly.pdbx_seq_one_letter_code
_entity_poly.pdbx_strand_id
1 'polypeptide(L)'
;MRIALILFQFLLFVLLVLFLVQNQGQFLDIYLFWSDTPRRVDSLAVMLLSFTIGGVLTWVLMTFYVINLRADLRKVRQQNRELMNEVSNFRNLPLDEIPDATVSDVPELPSPAARPE
;
A
#
# COMPACT_ATOMS: atom_id res chain seq x y z
N MET A 1 8.14 -16.17 6.00
CA MET A 1 8.04 -15.02 6.94
C MET A 1 6.66 -14.86 7.59
N ARG A 2 5.52 -14.99 6.88
CA ARG A 2 4.18 -14.89 7.50
C ARG A 2 3.93 -15.91 8.62
N ILE A 3 4.35 -17.17 8.41
CA ILE A 3 4.21 -18.25 9.40
C ILE A 3 5.03 -17.97 10.67
N ALA A 4 6.25 -17.43 10.52
CA ALA A 4 7.09 -17.05 11.65
C ALA A 4 6.46 -15.92 12.48
N LEU A 5 5.85 -14.92 11.81
CA LEU A 5 5.10 -13.86 12.49
C LEU A 5 3.88 -14.41 13.25
N ILE A 6 3.13 -15.35 12.65
CA ILE A 6 1.99 -15.99 13.30
C ILE A 6 2.45 -16.81 14.51
N LEU A 7 3.53 -17.58 14.38
CA LEU A 7 4.13 -18.33 15.50
C LEU A 7 4.61 -17.40 16.62
N PHE A 8 5.26 -16.30 16.27
CA PHE A 8 5.69 -15.30 17.24
C PHE A 8 4.50 -14.66 17.97
N GLN A 9 3.44 -14.32 17.24
CA GLN A 9 2.23 -13.75 17.83
C GLN A 9 1.50 -14.75 18.74
N PHE A 10 1.47 -16.01 18.33
CA PHE A 10 0.94 -17.10 19.16
C PHE A 10 1.76 -17.27 20.45
N LEU A 11 3.09 -17.27 20.34
CA LEU A 11 3.99 -17.34 21.49
C LEU A 11 3.75 -16.16 22.46
N LEU A 12 3.63 -14.95 21.93
CA LEU A 12 3.37 -13.74 22.72
C LEU A 12 2.02 -13.84 23.44
N PHE A 13 0.99 -14.36 22.77
CA PHE A 13 -0.32 -14.60 23.38
C PHE A 13 -0.25 -15.63 24.51
N VAL A 14 0.46 -16.75 24.32
CA VAL A 14 0.67 -17.75 25.37
C VAL A 14 1.40 -17.15 26.58
N LEU A 15 2.45 -16.37 26.34
CA LEU A 15 3.20 -15.70 27.41
C LEU A 15 2.31 -14.72 28.19
N LEU A 16 1.44 -13.99 27.48
CA LEU A 16 0.48 -13.07 28.07
C LEU A 16 -0.55 -13.79 28.96
N VAL A 17 -1.06 -14.93 28.52
CA VAL A 17 -1.98 -15.75 29.32
C VAL A 17 -1.28 -16.32 30.56
N LEU A 18 -0.06 -16.82 30.42
CA LEU A 18 0.74 -17.31 31.55
C LEU A 18 0.99 -16.20 32.58
N PHE A 19 1.33 -15.00 32.10
CA PHE A 19 1.46 -13.83 32.95
C PHE A 19 0.15 -13.50 33.68
N LEU A 20 -0.99 -13.56 32.99
CA LEU A 20 -2.31 -13.36 33.61
C LEU A 20 -2.54 -14.34 34.75
N VAL A 21 -2.35 -15.63 34.50
CA VAL A 21 -2.62 -16.70 35.47
C VAL A 21 -1.71 -16.58 36.70
N GLN A 22 -0.42 -16.27 36.50
CA GLN A 22 0.53 -16.12 37.60
C GLN A 22 0.27 -14.88 38.47
N ASN A 23 -0.28 -13.81 37.89
CA ASN A 23 -0.55 -12.56 38.60
C ASN A 23 -2.01 -12.43 39.07
N GLN A 24 -2.79 -13.51 39.03
CA GLN A 24 -4.16 -13.52 39.56
C GLN A 24 -4.18 -13.19 41.06
N GLY A 25 -5.13 -12.35 41.46
CA GLY A 25 -5.29 -11.93 42.85
C GLY A 25 -4.28 -10.87 43.34
N GLN A 26 -3.41 -10.38 42.45
CA GLN A 26 -2.57 -9.23 42.74
C GLN A 26 -3.33 -7.93 42.49
N PHE A 27 -3.17 -6.97 43.41
CA PHE A 27 -3.71 -5.62 43.26
C PHE A 27 -2.61 -4.66 42.86
N LEU A 28 -2.93 -3.77 41.94
CA LEU A 28 -2.07 -2.68 41.51
C LEU A 28 -2.59 -1.39 42.13
N ASP A 29 -1.66 -0.62 42.71
CA ASP A 29 -1.92 0.73 43.18
C ASP A 29 -1.74 1.70 42.00
N ILE A 30 -2.85 2.19 41.46
CA ILE A 30 -2.83 3.14 40.35
C ILE A 30 -3.05 4.55 40.89
N TYR A 31 -2.12 5.43 40.55
CA TYR A 31 -2.22 6.86 40.74
C TYR A 31 -2.75 7.49 39.46
N LEU A 32 -3.99 8.01 39.51
CA LEU A 32 -4.61 8.67 38.38
C LEU A 32 -4.39 10.18 38.48
N PHE A 33 -3.60 10.74 37.58
CA PHE A 33 -3.33 12.18 37.36
C PHE A 33 -3.08 13.02 38.63
N TRP A 34 -4.14 13.41 39.35
CA TRP A 34 -4.14 14.31 40.50
C TRP A 34 -4.69 13.69 41.80
N SER A 35 -4.89 12.37 41.84
CA SER A 35 -5.30 11.67 43.06
C SER A 35 -4.08 11.19 43.83
N ASP A 36 -3.85 11.74 45.03
CA ASP A 36 -2.82 11.30 45.96
C ASP A 36 -3.14 9.94 46.61
N THR A 37 -4.40 9.52 46.58
CA THR A 37 -4.81 8.19 47.04
C THR A 37 -4.70 7.16 45.93
N PRO A 38 -3.88 6.10 46.11
CA PRO A 38 -3.85 5.00 45.17
C PRO A 38 -5.16 4.23 45.24
N ARG A 39 -5.75 3.96 44.07
CA ARG A 39 -6.87 3.03 43.99
C ARG A 39 -6.30 1.64 43.77
N ARG A 40 -6.60 0.71 44.69
CA ARG A 40 -6.34 -0.71 44.49
C ARG A 40 -7.28 -1.22 43.42
N VAL A 41 -6.70 -1.57 42.27
CA VAL A 41 -7.43 -2.17 41.16
C VAL A 41 -6.83 -3.55 40.91
N ASP A 42 -7.69 -4.52 40.61
CA ASP A 42 -7.25 -5.86 40.22
C ASP A 42 -6.35 -5.76 38.97
N SER A 43 -5.18 -6.41 39.03
CA SER A 43 -4.20 -6.43 37.93
C SER A 43 -4.84 -6.91 36.62
N LEU A 44 -5.79 -7.84 36.70
CA LEU A 44 -6.52 -8.38 35.56
C LEU A 44 -7.35 -7.30 34.88
N ALA A 45 -8.08 -6.49 35.66
CA ALA A 45 -8.91 -5.42 35.12
C ALA A 45 -8.07 -4.37 34.38
N VAL A 46 -6.91 -4.00 34.94
CA VAL A 46 -5.97 -3.05 34.34
C VAL A 46 -5.42 -3.58 33.03
N MET A 47 -5.04 -4.86 33.02
CA MET A 47 -4.47 -5.51 31.84
C MET A 47 -5.49 -5.66 30.71
N LEU A 48 -6.73 -6.04 31.04
CA LEU A 48 -7.84 -6.14 30.08
C LEU A 48 -8.17 -4.77 29.50
N LEU A 49 -8.23 -3.73 30.34
CA LEU A 49 -8.46 -2.35 29.88
C LEU A 49 -7.35 -1.89 28.94
N SER A 50 -6.08 -2.11 29.31
CA SER A 50 -4.93 -1.75 28.49
C SER A 50 -4.93 -2.47 27.14
N PHE A 51 -5.23 -3.77 27.13
CA PHE A 51 -5.36 -4.56 25.90
C PHE A 51 -6.48 -4.03 25.01
N THR A 52 -7.64 -3.70 25.61
CA THR A 52 -8.79 -3.17 24.88
C THR A 52 -8.48 -1.81 24.26
N ILE A 53 -7.88 -0.90 25.03
CA ILE A 53 -7.49 0.43 24.54
C ILE A 53 -6.46 0.29 23.41
N GLY A 54 -5.44 -0.55 23.58
CA GLY A 54 -4.45 -0.81 22.54
C GLY A 54 -5.07 -1.39 21.26
N GLY A 55 -6.01 -2.32 21.40
CA GLY A 55 -6.76 -2.90 20.29
C GLY A 55 -7.61 -1.87 19.54
N VAL A 56 -8.38 -1.05 20.27
CA VAL A 56 -9.20 0.02 19.69
C VAL A 56 -8.32 1.04 18.98
N LEU A 57 -7.21 1.48 19.59
CA LEU A 57 -6.29 2.45 19.00
C LEU A 57 -5.68 1.92 17.70
N THR A 58 -5.22 0.66 17.72
CA THR A 58 -4.67 -0.01 16.53
C THR A 58 -5.72 -0.13 15.43
N TRP A 59 -6.96 -0.47 15.79
CA TRP A 59 -8.06 -0.57 14.82
C TRP A 59 -8.38 0.77 14.17
N VAL A 60 -8.43 1.85 14.96
CA VAL A 60 -8.64 3.22 14.44
C VAL A 60 -7.51 3.61 13.49
N LEU A 61 -6.25 3.43 13.88
CA LEU A 61 -5.08 3.74 13.03
C LEU A 61 -5.10 2.93 11.73
N MET A 62 -5.40 1.63 11.81
CA MET A 62 -5.48 0.77 10.63
C MET A 62 -6.61 1.19 9.69
N THR A 63 -7.74 1.64 10.24
CA THR A 63 -8.87 2.15 9.45
C THR A 63 -8.44 3.38 8.64
N PHE A 64 -7.79 4.36 9.28
CA PHE A 64 -7.25 5.53 8.56
C PHE A 64 -6.22 5.15 7.51
N TYR A 65 -5.32 4.22 7.83
CA TYR A 65 -4.32 3.71 6.88
C TYR A 65 -4.98 3.09 5.63
N VAL A 66 -6.01 2.26 5.82
CA VAL A 66 -6.72 1.63 4.70
C VAL A 66 -7.47 2.66 3.84
N ILE A 67 -8.04 3.69 4.44
CA ILE A 67 -8.71 4.77 3.70
C ILE A 67 -7.70 5.52 2.81
N ASN A 68 -6.55 5.92 3.38
CA ASN A 68 -5.48 6.58 2.62
C ASN A 68 -4.95 5.69 1.50
N LEU A 69 -4.70 4.41 1.80
CA LEU A 69 -4.21 3.46 0.82
C LEU A 69 -5.18 3.29 -0.37
N ARG A 70 -6.49 3.31 -0.11
CA ARG A 70 -7.51 3.29 -1.18
C ARG A 70 -7.51 4.55 -2.01
N ALA A 71 -7.31 5.72 -1.39
CA ALA A 71 -7.19 6.98 -2.11
C ALA A 71 -5.96 6.99 -3.03
N ASP A 72 -4.82 6.52 -2.54
CA ASP A 72 -3.59 6.39 -3.32
C ASP A 72 -3.75 5.37 -4.46
N LEU A 73 -4.41 4.24 -4.21
CA LEU A 73 -4.70 3.25 -5.25
C LEU A 73 -5.53 3.84 -6.40
N ARG A 74 -6.49 4.73 -6.08
CA ARG A 74 -7.30 5.42 -7.09
C ARG A 74 -6.47 6.39 -7.90
N LYS A 75 -5.61 7.19 -7.25
CA LYS A 75 -4.69 8.13 -7.93
C LYS A 75 -3.75 7.40 -8.88
N VAL A 76 -3.10 6.34 -8.41
CA VAL A 76 -2.17 5.53 -9.23
C VAL A 76 -2.88 4.91 -10.42
N ARG A 77 -4.11 4.40 -10.26
CA ARG A 77 -4.92 3.87 -11.36
C ARG A 77 -5.30 4.94 -12.39
N GLN A 78 -5.59 6.16 -11.93
CA GLN A 78 -5.94 7.26 -12.82
C GLN A 78 -4.72 7.70 -13.64
N GLN A 79 -3.57 7.88 -13.00
CA GLN A 79 -2.30 8.18 -13.67
C GLN A 79 -1.94 7.11 -14.70
N ASN A 80 -2.10 5.83 -14.34
CA ASN A 80 -1.82 4.73 -15.27
C ASN A 80 -2.71 4.79 -16.53
N ARG A 81 -3.99 5.14 -16.37
CA ARG A 81 -4.92 5.36 -17.50
C ARG A 81 -4.54 6.56 -18.35
N GLU A 82 -4.16 7.67 -17.72
CA GLU A 82 -3.71 8.89 -18.42
C GLU A 82 -2.46 8.62 -19.25
N LEU A 83 -1.43 7.98 -18.66
CA LEU A 83 -0.22 7.58 -19.39
C LEU A 83 -0.53 6.62 -20.54
N MET A 84 -1.43 5.65 -20.36
CA MET A 84 -1.86 4.76 -21.44
C MET A 84 -2.56 5.52 -22.58
N ASN A 85 -3.38 6.51 -22.25
CA ASN A 85 -4.04 7.35 -23.23
C ASN A 85 -3.04 8.25 -23.97
N GLU A 86 -2.04 8.81 -23.28
CA GLU A 86 -0.96 9.57 -23.92
C GLU A 86 -0.18 8.71 -24.91
N VAL A 87 0.24 7.51 -24.52
CA VAL A 87 0.92 6.57 -25.43
C VAL A 87 0.04 6.22 -26.63
N SER A 88 -1.25 5.99 -26.41
CA SER A 88 -2.20 5.73 -27.51
C SER A 88 -2.34 6.93 -28.44
N ASN A 89 -2.37 8.15 -27.90
CA ASN A 89 -2.48 9.39 -28.67
C ASN A 89 -1.21 9.66 -29.48
N PHE A 90 -0.02 9.39 -28.92
CA PHE A 90 1.23 9.47 -29.68
C PHE A 90 1.31 8.42 -30.79
N ARG A 91 0.76 7.22 -30.58
CA ARG A 91 0.70 6.18 -31.61
C ARG A 91 -0.31 6.49 -32.72
N ASN A 92 -1.39 7.20 -32.39
CA ASN A 92 -2.45 7.58 -33.31
C ASN A 92 -2.31 9.01 -33.83
N LEU A 93 -1.16 9.66 -33.59
CA LEU A 93 -0.90 10.97 -34.17
C LEU A 93 -0.89 10.79 -35.70
N PRO A 94 -1.79 11.45 -36.44
CA PRO A 94 -1.90 11.28 -37.87
C PRO A 94 -0.57 11.70 -38.52
N LEU A 95 -0.01 10.81 -39.33
CA LEU A 95 1.22 11.02 -40.11
C LEU A 95 1.06 12.04 -41.25
N ASP A 96 -0.03 12.81 -41.28
CA ASP A 96 -0.36 13.79 -42.32
C ASP A 96 0.62 14.99 -42.37
N GLU A 97 1.55 15.09 -41.41
CA GLU A 97 2.66 16.05 -41.40
C GLU A 97 4.00 15.48 -41.88
N ILE A 98 4.04 14.29 -42.48
CA ILE A 98 5.14 13.99 -43.40
C ILE A 98 4.72 14.63 -44.73
N PRO A 99 5.20 15.85 -45.07
CA PRO A 99 4.97 16.36 -46.41
C PRO A 99 5.49 15.27 -47.34
N ASP A 100 4.61 14.75 -48.18
CA ASP A 100 4.97 13.86 -49.28
C ASP A 100 6.17 14.51 -49.95
N ALA A 101 7.35 13.97 -49.67
CA ALA A 101 8.54 14.28 -50.42
C ALA A 101 8.20 13.76 -51.80
N THR A 102 7.70 14.67 -52.63
CA THR A 102 7.20 14.43 -53.97
C THR A 102 8.18 13.52 -54.66
N VAL A 103 7.78 12.27 -54.88
CA VAL A 103 8.50 11.27 -55.68
C VAL A 103 8.38 11.65 -57.16
N SER A 104 8.63 12.92 -57.48
CA SER A 104 8.66 13.49 -58.82
C SER A 104 10.07 13.87 -59.27
N ASP A 105 11.06 13.81 -58.37
CA ASP A 105 12.48 14.08 -58.67
C ASP A 105 13.35 12.82 -58.63
N VAL A 106 12.80 11.64 -58.96
CA VAL A 106 13.64 10.48 -59.29
C VAL A 106 14.01 10.61 -60.77
N PRO A 107 15.27 10.89 -61.14
CA PRO A 107 15.68 10.93 -62.53
C PRO A 107 15.41 9.55 -63.15
N GLU A 108 14.58 9.52 -64.19
CA GLU A 108 14.29 8.30 -64.93
C GLU A 108 15.62 7.73 -65.46
N LEU A 109 16.08 6.64 -64.84
CA LEU A 109 17.32 5.97 -65.26
C LEU A 109 17.13 5.50 -66.70
N PRO A 110 18.08 5.78 -67.61
CA PRO A 110 17.96 5.35 -69.00
C PRO A 110 17.83 3.83 -69.04
N SER A 111 16.76 3.37 -69.70
CA SER A 111 16.46 1.96 -69.93
C SER A 111 17.69 1.25 -70.48
N PRO A 112 18.12 0.10 -69.89
CA PRO A 112 19.30 -0.58 -70.36
C PRO A 112 19.02 -1.11 -71.76
N ALA A 113 19.78 -0.59 -72.73
CA ALA A 113 19.72 -1.00 -74.12
C ALA A 113 19.76 -2.52 -74.22
N ALA A 114 18.77 -3.09 -74.92
CA ALA A 114 18.70 -4.51 -75.20
C ALA A 114 20.03 -4.97 -75.82
N ARG A 115 20.70 -5.92 -75.16
CA ARG A 115 21.88 -6.56 -75.73
C ARG A 115 21.42 -7.40 -76.93
N PRO A 116 21.95 -7.18 -78.14
CA PRO A 116 21.81 -8.16 -79.20
C PRO A 116 22.63 -9.41 -78.86
N GLU A 117 22.06 -10.57 -79.17
CA GLU A 117 22.60 -11.92 -78.92
C GLU A 117 23.96 -12.18 -79.59
#